data_AF-A0A0G1K2W4-F1
#
_entry.id   AF-A0A0G1K2W4-F1
#
_cell.length_a   1.000
_cell.length_b   1.000
_cell.length_c   1.000
_cell.angle_alpha   90.00
_cell.angle_beta   90.00
_cell.angle_gamma   90.00
#
_symmetry.space_group_name_H-M   'P 1'
#
loop_
_entity.id
_entity.type
_entity.pdbx_description
1 polymer ?
#
loop_
_entity_poly.entity_id
_entity_poly.type
_entity_poly.pdbx_seq_one_letter_code
_entity_poly.pdbx_strand_id
1 'polypeptide(L)'
;MKTLYLAGVKDSLKLAADMGITSLTDPERYGLTLVLGGGEVKLIDMTYAYGVFANKGVRAEPRSILRIEDNRGNIVEENQVQTQKVLDENVALMISDVLSDNVARTPLWGANSLVNFPNRSVASKTGSTNNLRDAWLMGYAPNLAVGTWVGNNDNSAMGGGLSGLIVTPMWREFMDIALAKLPEESFEQPVINRVGVKPIIRGEYIDTSNLLSQIENGDEIDISSIYQNIHSILHYVDKSNPLGPDPINPSSDQQYQNWEYAVQLWKNQTYGTPAVQEETVEEDEGRDRNRN
;
A
#
# COMPACT_ATOMS: atom_id res chain seq x y z
N MET A 1 -3.95 -4.31 6.35
CA MET A 1 -5.24 -4.95 6.71
C MET A 1 -6.42 -4.21 6.09
N LYS A 2 -6.67 -2.94 6.45
CA LYS A 2 -7.82 -2.16 5.94
C LYS A 2 -7.85 -2.04 4.42
N THR A 3 -6.70 -1.82 3.78
CA THR A 3 -6.59 -1.74 2.31
C THR A 3 -7.09 -3.01 1.60
N LEU A 4 -6.68 -4.21 2.06
CA LEU A 4 -7.15 -5.46 1.45
C LEU A 4 -8.62 -5.74 1.73
N TYR A 5 -9.10 -5.34 2.91
CA TYR A 5 -10.53 -5.42 3.18
C TYR A 5 -11.33 -4.52 2.25
N LEU A 6 -10.87 -3.28 2.00
CA LEU A 6 -11.50 -2.35 1.06
C LEU A 6 -11.41 -2.87 -0.38
N ALA A 7 -10.23 -3.32 -0.82
CA ALA A 7 -10.02 -3.84 -2.17
C ALA A 7 -10.70 -5.19 -2.42
N GLY A 8 -10.98 -5.98 -1.38
CA GLY A 8 -11.53 -7.32 -1.48
C GLY A 8 -10.45 -8.39 -1.66
N VAL A 9 -10.55 -9.48 -0.88
CA VAL A 9 -9.58 -10.59 -0.93
C VAL A 9 -9.61 -11.28 -2.29
N LYS A 10 -10.80 -11.60 -2.81
CA LYS A 10 -10.95 -12.30 -4.10
C LYS A 10 -10.43 -11.46 -5.27
N ASP A 11 -10.75 -10.17 -5.31
CA ASP A 11 -10.28 -9.26 -6.35
C ASP A 11 -8.76 -9.05 -6.28
N SER A 12 -8.20 -8.97 -5.07
CA SER A 12 -6.74 -8.87 -4.89
C SER A 12 -6.00 -10.14 -5.31
N LEU A 13 -6.57 -11.32 -5.03
CA LEU A 13 -6.01 -12.59 -5.50
C LEU A 13 -6.10 -12.71 -7.03
N LYS A 14 -7.21 -12.27 -7.61
CA LYS A 14 -7.36 -12.23 -9.06
C LYS A 14 -6.30 -11.30 -9.69
N LEU A 15 -6.12 -10.10 -9.15
CA LEU A 15 -5.10 -9.17 -9.62
C LEU A 15 -3.69 -9.76 -9.49
N ALA A 16 -3.38 -10.42 -8.36
CA ALA A 16 -2.11 -11.12 -8.17
C ALA A 16 -1.89 -12.19 -9.26
N ALA A 17 -2.92 -12.97 -9.60
CA ALA A 17 -2.86 -13.95 -10.68
C ALA A 17 -2.69 -13.30 -12.06
N ASP A 18 -3.42 -12.22 -12.34
CA ASP A 18 -3.29 -11.44 -13.59
C ASP A 18 -1.87 -10.85 -13.72
N MET A 19 -1.21 -10.52 -12.60
CA MET A 19 0.20 -10.09 -12.55
C MET A 19 1.22 -11.23 -12.69
N GLY A 20 0.78 -12.49 -12.69
CA GLY A 20 1.61 -13.67 -12.92
C GLY A 20 1.92 -14.51 -11.68
N ILE A 21 1.26 -14.27 -10.53
CA ILE A 21 1.42 -15.10 -9.34
C ILE A 21 0.57 -16.38 -9.48
N THR A 22 1.24 -17.52 -9.66
CA THR A 22 0.57 -18.81 -9.98
C THR A 22 0.25 -19.68 -8.77
N SER A 23 0.70 -19.27 -7.59
CA SER A 23 0.74 -20.10 -6.38
C SER A 23 -0.44 -19.87 -5.44
N LEU A 24 -1.11 -18.72 -5.53
CA LEU A 24 -2.24 -18.34 -4.67
C LEU A 24 -3.58 -18.86 -5.21
N THR A 25 -3.71 -20.18 -5.29
CA THR A 25 -4.77 -20.85 -6.08
C THR A 25 -6.07 -21.14 -5.34
N ASP A 26 -6.08 -21.12 -4.01
CA ASP A 26 -7.26 -21.41 -3.19
C ASP A 26 -7.69 -20.17 -2.39
N PRO A 27 -8.65 -19.36 -2.91
CA PRO A 27 -9.07 -18.12 -2.28
C PRO A 27 -9.59 -18.28 -0.85
N GLU A 28 -10.18 -19.42 -0.51
CA GLU A 28 -10.78 -19.65 0.80
C GLU A 28 -9.71 -19.90 1.88
N ARG A 29 -8.46 -20.17 1.49
CA ARG A 29 -7.31 -20.26 2.42
C ARG A 29 -6.72 -18.91 2.80
N TYR A 30 -7.08 -17.84 2.10
CA TYR A 30 -6.50 -16.51 2.33
C TYR A 30 -7.50 -15.59 3.02
N GLY A 31 -7.05 -15.00 4.13
CA GLY A 31 -7.78 -13.96 4.85
C GLY A 31 -7.11 -12.61 4.73
N LEU A 32 -7.52 -11.67 5.58
CA LEU A 32 -6.93 -10.33 5.61
C LEU A 32 -5.43 -10.33 5.95
N THR A 33 -4.91 -11.39 6.56
CA THR A 33 -3.49 -11.58 6.87
C THR A 33 -2.62 -11.67 5.61
N LEU A 34 -3.19 -11.86 4.42
CA LEU A 34 -2.45 -11.85 3.16
C LEU A 34 -1.68 -10.54 2.95
N VAL A 35 -2.16 -9.40 3.47
CA VAL A 35 -1.42 -8.11 3.44
C VAL A 35 -0.07 -8.14 4.15
N LEU A 36 0.14 -9.11 5.03
CA LEU A 36 1.39 -9.32 5.76
C LEU A 36 2.30 -10.33 5.06
N GLY A 37 1.94 -10.81 3.86
CA GLY A 37 2.70 -11.81 3.12
C GLY A 37 2.46 -13.24 3.60
N GLY A 38 1.28 -13.55 4.15
CA GLY A 38 0.93 -14.90 4.64
C GLY A 38 0.66 -15.95 3.54
N GLY A 39 0.94 -15.63 2.28
CA GLY A 39 0.76 -16.55 1.15
C GLY A 39 2.11 -17.00 0.59
N GLU A 40 2.25 -18.30 0.35
CA GLU A 40 3.44 -18.88 -0.25
C GLU A 40 3.48 -18.57 -1.75
N VAL A 41 4.63 -18.09 -2.23
CA VAL A 41 4.83 -17.71 -3.64
C VAL A 41 6.18 -18.18 -4.16
N LYS A 42 6.27 -18.35 -5.49
CA LYS A 42 7.55 -18.59 -6.15
C LYS A 42 8.29 -17.27 -6.35
N LEU A 43 9.61 -17.26 -6.13
CA LEU A 43 10.46 -16.08 -6.38
C LEU A 43 10.35 -15.59 -7.82
N ILE A 44 10.28 -16.52 -8.77
CA ILE A 44 10.19 -16.17 -10.19
C ILE A 44 8.87 -15.47 -10.52
N ASP A 45 7.74 -15.94 -9.98
CA ASP A 45 6.43 -15.31 -10.14
C ASP A 45 6.45 -13.87 -9.57
N MET A 46 7.01 -13.70 -8.37
CA MET A 46 7.13 -12.38 -7.75
C MET A 46 8.03 -11.45 -8.57
N THR A 47 9.12 -11.97 -9.14
CA THR A 47 10.02 -11.19 -10.01
C THR A 47 9.30 -10.70 -11.26
N TYR A 48 8.48 -11.55 -11.89
CA TYR A 48 7.66 -11.16 -13.03
C TYR A 48 6.57 -10.16 -12.67
N ALA A 49 5.92 -10.33 -11.51
CA ALA A 49 4.94 -9.37 -11.02
C ALA A 49 5.55 -7.98 -10.82
N TYR A 50 6.77 -7.88 -10.29
CA TYR A 50 7.49 -6.60 -10.20
C TYR A 50 7.92 -6.06 -11.57
N GLY A 51 8.18 -6.94 -12.54
CA GLY A 51 8.38 -6.56 -13.93
C GLY A 51 7.17 -5.87 -14.56
N VAL A 52 5.95 -6.14 -14.10
CA VAL A 52 4.74 -5.40 -14.52
C VAL A 52 4.84 -3.93 -14.13
N PHE A 53 5.35 -3.60 -12.94
CA PHE A 53 5.55 -2.20 -12.54
C PHE A 53 6.64 -1.52 -13.36
N ALA A 54 7.77 -2.20 -13.56
CA ALA A 54 8.86 -1.72 -14.43
C ALA A 54 8.37 -1.40 -15.84
N ASN A 55 7.51 -2.28 -16.38
CA ASN A 55 6.93 -2.18 -17.71
C ASN A 55 5.54 -1.51 -17.71
N LYS A 56 5.34 -0.53 -16.82
CA LYS A 56 4.20 0.39 -16.83
C LYS A 56 2.81 -0.27 -16.88
N GLY A 57 2.65 -1.39 -16.18
CA GLY A 57 1.39 -2.12 -16.08
C GLY A 57 1.20 -3.21 -17.13
N VAL A 58 2.18 -3.46 -18.00
CA VAL A 58 2.14 -4.51 -19.01
C VAL A 58 2.92 -5.73 -18.55
N ARG A 59 2.25 -6.87 -18.40
CA ARG A 59 2.86 -8.17 -18.14
C ARG A 59 3.36 -8.75 -19.46
N ALA A 60 4.61 -9.21 -19.47
CA ALA A 60 5.17 -10.02 -20.56
C ALA A 60 5.26 -11.47 -20.11
N GLU A 61 4.88 -12.42 -20.96
CA GLU A 61 5.00 -13.84 -20.65
C GLU A 61 6.48 -14.26 -20.56
N PRO A 62 6.86 -14.99 -19.50
CA PRO A 62 8.20 -15.55 -19.36
C PRO A 62 8.62 -16.43 -20.54
N ARG A 63 9.80 -16.19 -21.12
CA ARG A 63 10.39 -17.07 -22.13
C ARG A 63 11.84 -17.39 -21.81
N SER A 64 12.18 -18.68 -21.81
CA SER A 64 13.55 -19.18 -21.64
C SER A 64 14.21 -19.57 -22.96
N ILE A 65 13.42 -19.94 -23.97
CA ILE A 65 13.87 -20.29 -25.32
C ILE A 65 13.41 -19.18 -26.26
N LEU A 66 14.36 -18.49 -26.88
CA LEU A 66 14.06 -17.40 -27.82
C LEU A 66 13.78 -17.93 -29.23
N ARG A 67 14.64 -18.83 -29.72
CA ARG A 67 14.51 -19.48 -31.02
C ARG A 67 15.22 -20.83 -31.01
N ILE A 68 14.78 -21.74 -31.87
CA ILE A 68 15.38 -23.04 -32.15
C ILE A 68 15.87 -23.02 -33.60
N GLU A 69 17.14 -23.37 -33.81
CA GLU A 69 17.75 -23.43 -35.14
C GLU A 69 18.23 -24.85 -35.46
N ASP A 70 18.17 -25.24 -36.73
CA ASP A 70 18.77 -26.49 -37.21
C ASP A 70 20.30 -26.35 -37.41
N ASN A 71 20.95 -27.46 -37.79
CA ASN A 71 22.41 -27.47 -38.02
C ASN A 71 22.88 -26.66 -39.23
N ARG A 72 21.95 -26.12 -40.03
CA ARG A 72 22.21 -25.24 -41.18
C ARG A 72 21.90 -23.77 -40.85
N GLY A 73 21.43 -23.48 -39.64
CA GLY A 73 21.05 -22.13 -39.20
C GLY A 73 19.63 -21.72 -39.62
N ASN A 74 18.78 -22.65 -40.07
CA ASN A 74 17.38 -22.33 -40.35
C ASN A 74 16.58 -22.27 -39.04
N ILE A 75 15.76 -21.24 -38.89
CA ILE A 75 14.86 -21.10 -37.74
C ILE A 75 13.74 -22.15 -37.87
N VAL A 76 13.68 -23.07 -36.90
CA VAL A 76 12.63 -24.08 -36.74
C VAL A 76 11.46 -23.51 -35.96
N GLU A 77 11.77 -22.74 -34.91
CA GLU A 77 10.79 -22.11 -34.04
C GLU A 77 11.35 -20.78 -33.52
N GLU A 78 10.50 -19.76 -33.39
CA GLU A 78 10.84 -18.50 -32.74
C GLU A 78 9.69 -18.08 -31.81
N ASN A 79 10.01 -17.95 -30.53
CA ASN A 79 9.03 -17.62 -29.50
C ASN A 79 8.80 -16.11 -29.46
N GLN A 80 7.64 -15.67 -29.97
CA GLN A 80 7.25 -14.27 -29.97
C GLN A 80 6.93 -13.76 -28.56
N VAL A 81 7.21 -12.47 -28.32
CA VAL A 81 6.86 -11.84 -27.04
C VAL A 81 5.34 -11.72 -26.95
N GLN A 82 4.76 -12.34 -25.94
CA GLN A 82 3.33 -12.20 -25.62
C GLN A 82 3.17 -11.23 -24.46
N THR A 83 2.27 -10.24 -24.61
CA THR A 83 2.04 -9.22 -23.59
C THR A 83 0.56 -9.05 -23.29
N GLN A 84 0.29 -8.61 -22.06
CA GLN A 84 -1.06 -8.32 -21.57
C GLN A 84 -1.01 -7.07 -20.70
N LYS A 85 -1.88 -6.09 -20.94
CA LYS A 85 -2.08 -4.98 -20.01
C LYS A 85 -2.83 -5.49 -18.77
N VAL A 86 -2.23 -5.32 -17.59
CA VAL A 86 -2.75 -5.78 -16.30
C VAL A 86 -3.12 -4.61 -15.39
N LEU A 87 -2.33 -3.53 -15.45
CA LEU A 87 -2.59 -2.30 -14.72
C LEU A 87 -2.72 -1.13 -15.70
N ASP A 88 -3.46 -0.11 -15.29
CA ASP A 88 -3.32 1.20 -15.91
C ASP A 88 -1.92 1.75 -15.68
N GLU A 89 -1.38 2.39 -16.71
CA GLU A 89 -0.01 2.93 -16.70
C GLU A 89 0.22 3.85 -15.51
N ASN A 90 -0.70 4.80 -15.27
CA ASN A 90 -0.59 5.73 -14.15
C ASN A 90 -0.58 5.02 -12.78
N VAL A 91 -1.24 3.86 -12.64
CA VAL A 91 -1.20 3.06 -11.41
C VAL A 91 0.18 2.44 -11.22
N ALA A 92 0.77 1.87 -12.27
CA ALA A 92 2.13 1.33 -12.21
C ALA A 92 3.19 2.42 -11.95
N LEU A 93 3.00 3.62 -12.53
CA LEU A 93 3.85 4.78 -12.27
C LEU A 93 3.74 5.26 -10.82
N MET A 94 2.53 5.30 -10.24
CA MET A 94 2.34 5.64 -8.81
C MET A 94 3.05 4.65 -7.88
N ILE A 95 3.00 3.34 -8.19
CA ILE A 95 3.75 2.34 -7.41
C ILE A 95 5.26 2.58 -7.53
N SER A 96 5.74 2.89 -8.74
CA SER A 96 7.17 3.14 -8.97
C SER A 96 7.65 4.42 -8.28
N ASP A 97 6.83 5.48 -8.26
CA ASP A 97 7.08 6.71 -7.50
C ASP A 97 7.26 6.40 -6.00
N VAL A 98 6.30 5.69 -5.40
CA VAL A 98 6.37 5.26 -3.98
C VAL A 98 7.60 4.39 -3.71
N LEU A 99 7.86 3.40 -4.57
CA LEU A 99 8.94 2.43 -4.37
C LEU A 99 10.33 2.97 -4.74
N SER A 100 10.44 4.13 -5.40
CA SER A 100 11.70 4.80 -5.75
C SER A 100 12.03 6.00 -4.85
N ASP A 101 11.08 6.47 -4.03
CA ASP A 101 11.29 7.58 -3.10
C ASP A 101 12.40 7.26 -2.06
N ASN A 102 13.50 8.01 -2.13
CA ASN A 102 14.61 7.89 -1.19
C ASN A 102 14.35 8.64 0.13
N VAL A 103 13.58 9.73 0.10
CA VAL A 103 13.19 10.47 1.32
C VAL A 103 12.34 9.56 2.20
N ALA A 104 11.34 8.90 1.62
CA ALA A 104 10.47 7.98 2.33
C ALA A 104 11.21 6.80 2.98
N ARG A 105 12.29 6.28 2.37
CA ARG A 105 13.08 5.15 2.91
C ARG A 105 14.18 5.57 3.89
N THR A 106 14.59 6.84 3.88
CA THR A 106 15.71 7.36 4.68
C THR A 106 15.60 7.08 6.18
N PRO A 107 14.43 7.18 6.84
CA PRO A 107 14.34 6.90 8.28
C PRO A 107 14.78 5.49 8.68
N LEU A 108 14.61 4.51 7.79
CA LEU A 108 15.01 3.12 8.02
C LEU A 108 16.43 2.84 7.53
N TRP A 109 16.82 3.41 6.39
CA TRP A 109 18.01 3.00 5.64
C TRP A 109 19.17 4.01 5.68
N GLY A 110 18.88 5.26 5.98
CA GLY A 110 19.76 6.39 5.68
C GLY A 110 19.72 6.79 4.20
N ALA A 111 20.06 8.05 3.93
CA ALA A 111 19.96 8.64 2.59
C ALA A 111 20.92 8.03 1.56
N ASN A 112 22.05 7.46 2.01
CA ASN A 112 23.10 6.86 1.17
C ASN A 112 23.13 5.33 1.30
N SER A 113 21.97 4.71 1.49
CA SER A 113 21.86 3.28 1.68
C SER A 113 22.14 2.47 0.42
N LEU A 114 22.30 1.15 0.59
CA LEU A 114 22.53 0.22 -0.53
C LEU A 114 21.35 0.15 -1.51
N VAL A 115 20.14 0.56 -1.09
CA VAL A 115 18.95 0.63 -1.94
C VAL A 115 18.77 1.99 -2.62
N ASN A 116 19.72 2.92 -2.47
CA ASN A 116 19.73 4.20 -3.16
C ASN A 116 20.71 4.17 -4.35
N PHE A 117 20.24 4.64 -5.51
CA PHE A 117 21.00 4.77 -6.74
C PHE A 117 20.90 6.22 -7.25
N PRO A 118 21.86 7.09 -6.92
CA PRO A 118 21.75 8.53 -7.21
C PRO A 118 21.59 8.88 -8.69
N ASN A 119 22.11 8.03 -9.58
CA ASN A 119 22.16 8.28 -11.03
C ASN A 119 21.28 7.30 -11.83
N ARG A 120 20.39 6.54 -11.17
CA ARG A 120 19.50 5.57 -11.83
C ARG A 120 18.15 5.55 -11.13
N SER A 121 17.08 5.53 -11.92
CA SER A 121 15.76 5.23 -11.38
C SER A 121 15.69 3.76 -10.95
N VAL A 122 15.64 3.52 -9.65
CA VAL A 122 15.52 2.18 -9.07
C VAL A 122 14.46 2.18 -7.98
N ALA A 123 13.45 1.34 -8.18
CA ALA A 123 12.41 1.06 -7.22
C ALA A 123 12.74 -0.24 -6.48
N SER A 124 12.43 -0.31 -5.19
CA SER A 124 12.68 -1.53 -4.42
C SER A 124 11.75 -1.72 -3.24
N LYS A 125 11.56 -2.97 -2.84
CA LYS A 125 10.85 -3.36 -1.63
C LYS A 125 11.56 -4.54 -0.96
N THR A 126 11.88 -4.38 0.31
CA THR A 126 12.34 -5.48 1.16
C THR A 126 11.17 -6.26 1.75
N GLY A 127 11.36 -7.56 1.96
CA GLY A 127 10.39 -8.47 2.56
C GLY A 127 11.05 -9.38 3.58
N SER A 128 10.30 -9.79 4.60
CA SER A 128 10.82 -10.63 5.69
C SER A 128 9.70 -11.42 6.31
N THR A 129 9.95 -12.68 6.63
CA THR A 129 8.99 -13.54 7.32
C THR A 129 9.27 -13.59 8.81
N ASN A 130 8.28 -14.09 9.56
CA ASN A 130 8.39 -14.26 11.00
C ASN A 130 9.63 -15.10 11.37
N ASN A 131 10.30 -14.69 12.45
CA ASN A 131 11.52 -15.33 12.93
C ASN A 131 12.69 -15.32 11.94
N LEU A 132 12.68 -14.42 10.94
CA LEU A 132 13.77 -14.26 9.97
C LEU A 132 14.11 -15.56 9.23
N ARG A 133 13.08 -16.30 8.81
CA ARG A 133 13.25 -17.52 8.00
C ARG A 133 13.56 -17.19 6.56
N ASP A 134 12.98 -16.09 6.07
CA ASP A 134 13.18 -15.59 4.72
C ASP A 134 13.51 -14.10 4.74
N ALA A 135 14.49 -13.70 3.94
CA ALA A 135 14.77 -12.32 3.58
C ALA A 135 14.65 -12.15 2.07
N TRP A 136 13.83 -11.19 1.66
CA TRP A 136 13.53 -10.89 0.26
C TRP A 136 13.90 -9.46 -0.10
N LEU A 137 14.35 -9.25 -1.33
CA LEU A 137 14.39 -7.93 -1.95
C LEU A 137 13.90 -8.06 -3.38
N MET A 138 12.82 -7.34 -3.68
CA MET A 138 12.32 -7.17 -5.03
C MET A 138 12.67 -5.76 -5.49
N GLY A 139 13.39 -5.63 -6.58
CA GLY A 139 13.76 -4.31 -7.09
C GLY A 139 13.87 -4.28 -8.60
N TYR A 140 13.69 -3.10 -9.17
CA TYR A 140 13.60 -2.93 -10.60
C TYR A 140 13.99 -1.53 -11.05
N ALA A 141 14.42 -1.45 -12.31
CA ALA A 141 14.54 -0.25 -13.14
C ALA A 141 13.60 -0.41 -14.34
N PRO A 142 13.34 0.63 -15.17
CA PRO A 142 12.41 0.52 -16.30
C PRO A 142 12.65 -0.67 -17.24
N ASN A 143 13.90 -1.10 -17.39
CA ASN A 143 14.32 -2.16 -18.30
C ASN A 143 14.86 -3.43 -17.61
N LEU A 144 14.69 -3.56 -16.29
CA LEU A 144 15.19 -4.72 -15.53
C LEU A 144 14.40 -4.94 -14.23
N ALA A 145 13.97 -6.17 -13.96
CA ALA A 145 13.43 -6.57 -12.67
C ALA A 145 14.28 -7.71 -12.07
N VAL A 146 14.57 -7.60 -10.78
CA VAL A 146 15.42 -8.55 -10.03
C VAL A 146 14.76 -8.86 -8.70
N GLY A 147 14.44 -10.14 -8.50
CA GLY A 147 14.08 -10.69 -7.20
C GLY A 147 15.26 -11.41 -6.57
N THR A 148 15.42 -11.26 -5.27
CA THR A 148 16.47 -11.93 -4.50
C THR A 148 15.89 -12.47 -3.20
N TRP A 149 16.27 -13.70 -2.86
CA TRP A 149 15.86 -14.39 -1.64
C TRP A 149 17.07 -15.02 -0.95
N VAL A 150 17.05 -14.99 0.38
CA VAL A 150 17.96 -15.73 1.26
C VAL A 150 17.14 -16.40 2.36
N GLY A 151 17.39 -17.68 2.60
CA GLY A 151 16.73 -18.49 3.61
C GLY A 151 17.37 -19.88 3.72
N ASN A 152 17.05 -20.60 4.79
CA ASN A 152 17.49 -21.98 4.95
C ASN A 152 16.49 -22.94 4.29
N ASN A 153 16.99 -23.89 3.50
CA ASN A 153 16.14 -24.87 2.80
C ASN A 153 15.32 -25.79 3.71
N ASP A 154 15.71 -25.92 4.98
CA ASP A 154 15.00 -26.68 6.02
C ASP A 154 14.01 -25.81 6.80
N ASN A 155 13.75 -24.58 6.33
CA ASN A 155 12.91 -23.57 6.95
C ASN A 155 13.40 -23.10 8.32
N SER A 156 14.57 -23.50 8.80
CA SER A 156 15.11 -23.01 10.07
C SER A 156 15.34 -21.49 10.03
N ALA A 157 15.24 -20.83 11.19
CA ALA A 157 15.56 -19.40 11.28
C ALA A 157 17.03 -19.17 10.89
N MET A 158 17.29 -18.14 10.07
CA MET A 158 18.67 -17.80 9.69
C MET A 158 19.48 -17.24 10.87
N GLY A 159 18.81 -16.74 11.92
CA GLY A 159 19.43 -15.92 12.94
C GLY A 159 19.89 -14.57 12.40
N GLY A 160 20.54 -13.75 13.23
CA GLY A 160 21.08 -12.45 12.80
C GLY A 160 20.08 -11.29 12.84
N GLY A 161 20.59 -10.08 12.54
CA GLY A 161 19.91 -8.80 12.72
C GLY A 161 18.80 -8.48 11.71
N LEU A 162 18.68 -7.21 11.29
CA LEU A 162 17.61 -6.75 10.40
C LEU A 162 17.67 -7.48 9.04
N SER A 163 16.60 -8.21 8.70
CA SER A 163 16.41 -8.97 7.45
C SER A 163 16.84 -8.23 6.17
N GLY A 164 16.53 -6.94 6.06
CA GLY A 164 16.89 -6.12 4.92
C GLY A 164 18.41 -6.11 4.68
N LEU A 165 19.22 -6.15 5.74
CA LEU A 165 20.68 -6.10 5.62
C LEU A 165 21.29 -7.43 5.16
N ILE A 166 20.54 -8.53 5.21
CA ILE A 166 21.03 -9.86 4.80
C ILE A 166 21.04 -9.97 3.28
N VAL A 167 19.93 -9.62 2.64
CA VAL A 167 19.73 -9.83 1.19
C VAL A 167 20.22 -8.65 0.33
N THR A 168 20.19 -7.43 0.88
CA THR A 168 20.45 -6.20 0.10
C THR A 168 21.84 -6.13 -0.52
N PRO A 169 22.95 -6.49 0.16
CA PRO A 169 24.28 -6.39 -0.44
C PRO A 169 24.40 -7.21 -1.73
N MET A 170 23.91 -8.45 -1.73
CA MET A 170 23.92 -9.33 -2.91
C MET A 170 23.09 -8.75 -4.05
N TRP A 171 21.89 -8.25 -3.76
CA TRP A 171 21.04 -7.60 -4.77
C TRP A 171 21.68 -6.33 -5.32
N ARG A 172 22.33 -5.52 -4.47
CA ARG A 172 23.00 -4.28 -4.87
C ARG A 172 24.17 -4.54 -5.81
N GLU A 173 25.05 -5.48 -5.47
CA GLU A 173 26.19 -5.84 -6.32
C GLU A 173 25.73 -6.30 -7.71
N PHE A 174 24.68 -7.12 -7.78
CA PHE A 174 24.09 -7.52 -9.06
C PHE A 174 23.56 -6.33 -9.86
N MET A 175 22.80 -5.44 -9.21
CA MET A 175 22.23 -4.26 -9.85
C MET A 175 23.30 -3.31 -10.37
N ASP A 176 24.38 -3.06 -9.63
CA ASP A 176 25.50 -2.21 -10.08
C ASP A 176 26.12 -2.75 -11.38
N ILE A 177 26.34 -4.07 -11.46
CA ILE A 177 26.89 -4.73 -12.66
C ILE A 177 25.90 -4.70 -13.83
N ALA A 178 24.63 -4.99 -13.57
CA ALA A 178 23.60 -5.08 -14.60
C ALA A 178 23.27 -3.70 -15.19
N LEU A 179 23.04 -2.69 -14.34
CA LEU A 179 22.69 -1.35 -14.77
C LEU A 179 23.81 -0.63 -15.51
N ALA A 180 25.08 -0.98 -15.25
CA ALA A 180 26.21 -0.48 -16.03
C ALA A 180 26.22 -0.98 -17.49
N LYS A 181 25.49 -2.05 -17.80
CA LYS A 181 25.40 -2.64 -19.16
C LYS A 181 24.10 -2.30 -19.89
N LEU A 182 23.11 -1.76 -19.18
CA LEU A 182 21.79 -1.45 -19.72
C LEU A 182 21.65 0.04 -20.01
N PRO A 183 20.83 0.41 -21.01
CA PRO A 183 20.49 1.81 -21.27
C PRO A 183 20.04 2.55 -20.01
N GLU A 184 20.38 3.83 -19.92
CA GLU A 184 19.90 4.71 -18.87
C GLU A 184 18.48 5.16 -19.17
N GLU A 185 17.58 4.76 -18.28
CA GLU A 185 16.16 5.04 -18.36
C GLU A 185 15.68 5.50 -16.98
N SER A 186 14.65 6.35 -16.98
CA SER A 186 14.03 6.87 -15.77
C SER A 186 12.56 6.52 -15.72
N PHE A 187 12.01 6.40 -14.50
CA PHE A 187 10.57 6.26 -14.35
C PHE A 187 9.88 7.55 -14.81
N GLU A 188 8.85 7.39 -15.63
CA GLU A 188 7.93 8.49 -15.90
C GLU A 188 7.18 8.86 -14.62
N GLN A 189 6.98 10.16 -14.42
CA GLN A 189 6.28 10.65 -13.24
C GLN A 189 4.78 10.41 -13.38
N PRO A 190 4.11 9.90 -12.33
CA PRO A 190 2.67 9.70 -12.36
C PRO A 190 1.92 11.04 -12.34
N VAL A 191 0.71 11.03 -12.87
CA VAL A 191 -0.28 12.10 -12.69
C VAL A 191 -1.01 11.84 -11.36
N ILE A 192 -0.77 12.71 -10.38
CA ILE A 192 -1.43 12.66 -9.07
C ILE A 192 -2.64 13.61 -9.08
N ASN A 193 -3.83 13.06 -9.28
CA ASN A 193 -5.07 13.83 -9.15
C ASN A 193 -5.60 13.77 -7.71
N ARG A 194 -5.67 14.92 -7.05
CA ARG A 194 -6.23 15.06 -5.69
C ARG A 194 -7.62 15.69 -5.66
N VAL A 195 -8.15 16.11 -6.82
CA VAL A 195 -9.45 16.76 -6.91
C VAL A 195 -10.55 15.74 -6.64
N GLY A 196 -11.43 16.03 -5.68
CA GLY A 196 -12.51 15.13 -5.26
C GLY A 196 -12.03 13.90 -4.47
N VAL A 197 -10.73 13.77 -4.17
CA VAL A 197 -10.22 12.70 -3.31
C VAL A 197 -10.36 13.11 -1.86
N LYS A 198 -11.03 12.27 -1.07
CA LYS A 198 -11.25 12.50 0.37
C LYS A 198 -9.93 12.73 1.11
N PRO A 199 -9.87 13.69 2.05
CA PRO A 199 -8.69 13.94 2.89
C PRO A 199 -8.09 12.67 3.49
N ILE A 200 -8.94 11.79 4.04
CA ILE A 200 -8.49 10.55 4.70
C ILE A 200 -7.74 9.58 3.77
N ILE A 201 -8.08 9.56 2.47
CA ILE A 201 -7.40 8.73 1.47
C ILE A 201 -6.01 9.31 1.14
N ARG A 202 -5.85 10.63 1.30
CA ARG A 202 -4.59 11.35 1.14
C ARG A 202 -3.70 11.32 2.40
N GLY A 203 -4.16 10.65 3.46
CA GLY A 203 -3.46 10.59 4.75
C GLY A 203 -3.72 11.79 5.66
N GLU A 204 -4.71 12.62 5.34
CA GLU A 204 -5.13 13.75 6.16
C GLU A 204 -6.28 13.28 7.08
N TYR A 205 -5.97 13.15 8.37
CA TYR A 205 -6.90 12.64 9.40
C TYR A 205 -7.46 13.74 10.31
N ILE A 206 -7.07 14.99 10.06
CA ILE A 206 -7.62 16.18 10.71
C ILE A 206 -8.23 17.04 9.62
N ASP A 207 -9.55 17.22 9.64
CA ASP A 207 -10.23 18.15 8.75
C ASP A 207 -10.31 19.53 9.42
N THR A 208 -9.53 20.47 8.90
CA THR A 208 -9.51 21.86 9.37
C THR A 208 -10.52 22.74 8.65
N SER A 209 -11.29 22.20 7.70
CA SER A 209 -12.23 22.99 6.89
C SER A 209 -13.32 23.64 7.74
N ASN A 210 -13.80 22.95 8.78
CA ASN A 210 -14.74 23.52 9.74
C ASN A 210 -14.11 24.67 10.55
N LEU A 211 -12.86 24.49 11.02
CA LEU A 211 -12.11 25.53 11.71
C LEU A 211 -11.90 26.77 10.83
N LEU A 212 -11.55 26.57 9.56
CA LEU A 212 -11.39 27.66 8.60
C LEU A 212 -12.70 28.42 8.41
N SER A 213 -13.84 27.72 8.30
CA SER A 213 -15.15 28.38 8.19
C SER A 213 -15.52 29.19 9.43
N GLN A 214 -15.23 28.69 10.64
CA GLN A 214 -15.44 29.45 11.89
C GLN A 214 -14.60 30.72 11.93
N ILE A 215 -13.33 30.64 11.50
CA ILE A 215 -12.44 31.80 11.43
C ILE A 215 -12.95 32.82 10.38
N GLU A 216 -13.38 32.35 9.21
CA GLU A 216 -13.89 33.21 8.13
C GLU A 216 -15.20 33.92 8.51
N ASN A 217 -16.09 33.23 9.24
CA ASN A 217 -17.36 33.76 9.70
C ASN A 217 -17.26 34.62 10.97
N GLY A 218 -16.11 34.59 11.66
CA GLY A 218 -15.92 35.27 12.94
C GLY A 218 -16.63 34.58 14.11
N ASP A 219 -16.91 33.29 13.99
CA ASP A 219 -17.54 32.47 15.02
C ASP A 219 -16.54 32.18 16.16
N GLU A 220 -17.07 31.78 17.33
CA GLU A 220 -16.24 31.27 18.42
C GLU A 220 -15.51 29.99 17.97
N ILE A 221 -14.19 29.96 18.17
CA ILE A 221 -13.35 28.87 17.72
C ILE A 221 -13.50 27.67 18.66
N ASP A 222 -14.21 26.64 18.22
CA ASP A 222 -14.30 25.37 18.93
C ASP A 222 -13.27 24.38 18.41
N ILE A 223 -12.13 24.31 19.09
CA ILE A 223 -11.04 23.39 18.78
C ILE A 223 -11.47 21.92 19.05
N SER A 224 -12.47 21.68 19.91
CA SER A 224 -12.93 20.31 20.19
C SER A 224 -13.56 19.66 18.96
N SER A 225 -14.21 20.45 18.09
CA SER A 225 -14.76 20.01 16.80
C SER A 225 -13.71 19.38 15.88
N ILE A 226 -12.45 19.80 15.98
CA ILE A 226 -11.32 19.27 15.17
C ILE A 226 -11.06 17.81 15.52
N TYR A 227 -11.01 17.50 16.81
CA TYR A 227 -10.67 16.15 17.27
C TYR A 227 -11.88 15.23 17.32
N GLN A 228 -13.11 15.77 17.39
CA GLN A 228 -14.33 14.96 17.28
C GLN A 228 -14.38 14.20 15.95
N ASN A 229 -13.89 14.80 14.87
CA ASN A 229 -13.77 14.21 13.53
C ASN A 229 -12.57 13.27 13.37
N ILE A 230 -11.96 12.77 14.46
CA ILE A 230 -10.96 11.71 14.35
C ILE A 230 -11.69 10.37 14.35
N HIS A 231 -11.71 9.74 13.18
CA HIS A 231 -12.27 8.41 12.99
C HIS A 231 -11.36 7.52 12.13
N SER A 232 -11.63 6.22 12.15
CA SER A 232 -10.97 5.30 11.24
C SER A 232 -11.40 5.52 9.78
N ILE A 233 -10.59 5.08 8.81
CA ILE A 233 -10.90 5.25 7.37
C ILE A 233 -12.28 4.72 6.95
N LEU A 234 -12.82 3.68 7.60
CA LEU A 234 -14.17 3.17 7.30
C LEU A 234 -15.29 4.14 7.65
N HIS A 235 -15.02 5.13 8.51
CA HIS A 235 -15.97 6.19 8.79
C HIS A 235 -16.30 7.03 7.56
N TYR A 236 -15.30 7.24 6.71
CA TYR A 236 -15.41 8.12 5.54
C TYR A 236 -15.52 7.35 4.23
N VAL A 237 -15.16 6.06 4.20
CA VAL A 237 -15.00 5.32 2.95
C VAL A 237 -16.01 4.18 2.86
N ASP A 238 -16.91 4.29 1.89
CA ASP A 238 -17.72 3.15 1.43
C ASP A 238 -16.82 2.21 0.63
N LYS A 239 -16.76 0.95 1.06
CA LYS A 239 -15.98 -0.09 0.39
C LYS A 239 -16.38 -0.32 -1.07
N SER A 240 -17.68 -0.19 -1.39
CA SER A 240 -18.20 -0.38 -2.74
C SER A 240 -17.96 0.81 -3.66
N ASN A 241 -17.73 1.99 -3.09
CA ASN A 241 -17.42 3.21 -3.82
C ASN A 241 -16.44 4.11 -3.03
N PRO A 242 -15.15 3.76 -2.97
CA PRO A 242 -14.20 4.45 -2.09
C PRO A 242 -14.01 5.95 -2.40
N LEU A 243 -14.21 6.34 -3.66
CA LEU A 243 -14.11 7.72 -4.15
C LEU A 243 -15.47 8.45 -4.17
N GLY A 244 -16.57 7.79 -3.78
CA GLY A 244 -17.90 8.38 -3.69
C GLY A 244 -18.06 9.31 -2.48
N PRO A 245 -19.29 9.76 -2.15
CA PRO A 245 -19.55 10.52 -0.92
C PRO A 245 -19.26 9.69 0.34
N ASP A 246 -19.26 10.34 1.50
CA ASP A 246 -19.12 9.64 2.78
C ASP A 246 -20.35 8.76 3.08
N PRO A 247 -20.18 7.60 3.74
CA PRO A 247 -21.31 6.76 4.12
C PRO A 247 -22.29 7.51 5.04
N ILE A 248 -23.59 7.43 4.76
CA ILE A 248 -24.63 8.02 5.61
C ILE A 248 -24.66 7.35 6.99
N ASN A 249 -24.41 6.04 7.04
CA ASN A 249 -24.32 5.28 8.28
C ASN A 249 -23.04 4.42 8.27
N PRO A 250 -21.88 4.98 8.65
CA PRO A 250 -20.61 4.26 8.60
C PRO A 250 -20.58 3.03 9.52
N SER A 251 -21.37 3.05 10.60
CA SER A 251 -21.47 1.95 11.56
C SER A 251 -22.18 0.69 11.02
N SER A 252 -22.74 0.76 9.81
CA SER A 252 -23.38 -0.39 9.15
C SER A 252 -22.39 -1.45 8.66
N ASP A 253 -21.11 -1.10 8.47
CA ASP A 253 -20.07 -2.09 8.17
C ASP A 253 -19.79 -2.97 9.40
N GLN A 254 -19.82 -4.29 9.21
CA GLN A 254 -19.66 -5.27 10.30
C GLN A 254 -18.30 -5.19 11.02
N GLN A 255 -17.27 -4.66 10.35
CA GLN A 255 -15.94 -4.46 10.91
C GLN A 255 -15.72 -3.03 11.42
N TYR A 256 -16.69 -2.12 11.28
CA TYR A 256 -16.57 -0.73 11.70
C TYR A 256 -16.12 -0.63 13.16
N GLN A 257 -16.87 -1.23 14.09
CA GLN A 257 -16.56 -1.16 15.53
C GLN A 257 -15.18 -1.74 15.86
N ASN A 258 -14.78 -2.83 15.19
CA ASN A 258 -13.48 -3.47 15.42
C ASN A 258 -12.31 -2.54 15.06
N TRP A 259 -12.49 -1.64 14.11
CA TRP A 259 -11.45 -0.72 13.66
C TRP A 259 -11.56 0.68 14.24
N GLU A 260 -12.77 1.04 14.66
CA GLU A 260 -13.09 2.33 15.23
C GLU A 260 -12.71 2.40 16.71
N TYR A 261 -12.92 1.31 17.46
CA TYR A 261 -12.72 1.27 18.90
C TYR A 261 -11.32 1.76 19.34
N ALA A 262 -10.26 1.26 18.72
CA ALA A 262 -8.89 1.64 19.09
C ALA A 262 -8.58 3.12 18.76
N VAL A 263 -9.14 3.63 17.66
CA VAL A 263 -8.98 5.05 17.26
C VAL A 263 -9.70 5.96 18.25
N GLN A 264 -10.94 5.62 18.62
CA GLN A 264 -11.71 6.36 19.61
C GLN A 264 -11.10 6.30 21.01
N LEU A 265 -10.59 5.14 21.42
CA LEU A 265 -9.89 4.98 22.69
C LEU A 265 -8.65 5.88 22.75
N TRP A 266 -7.82 5.85 21.70
CA TRP A 266 -6.65 6.73 21.57
C TRP A 266 -7.05 8.21 21.59
N LYS A 267 -8.08 8.60 20.83
CA LYS A 267 -8.61 9.97 20.82
C LYS A 267 -8.98 10.41 22.23
N ASN A 268 -9.77 9.63 22.94
CA ASN A 268 -10.26 9.99 24.28
C ASN A 268 -9.11 10.05 25.30
N GLN A 269 -8.09 9.19 25.18
CA GLN A 269 -6.90 9.24 26.01
C GLN A 269 -6.02 10.45 25.73
N THR A 270 -5.98 10.91 24.47
CA THR A 270 -5.10 12.00 24.02
C THR A 270 -5.73 13.38 24.27
N TYR A 271 -7.02 13.53 24.01
CA TYR A 271 -7.73 14.81 24.01
C TYR A 271 -8.77 14.93 25.14
N GLY A 272 -9.00 13.87 25.92
CA GLY A 272 -10.10 13.80 26.88
C GLY A 272 -11.41 13.38 26.23
N THR A 273 -12.41 13.10 27.06
CA THR A 273 -13.79 12.89 26.58
C THR A 273 -14.49 14.25 26.59
N PRO A 274 -15.13 14.69 25.49
CA PRO A 274 -15.91 15.91 25.51
C PRO A 274 -16.94 15.85 26.64
N ALA A 275 -17.05 16.92 27.43
CA ALA A 275 -18.10 17.01 28.42
C ALA A 275 -19.45 17.02 27.68
N VAL A 276 -20.30 16.04 27.97
CA VAL A 276 -21.71 16.10 27.54
C VAL A 276 -22.30 17.31 28.25
N GLN A 277 -22.71 18.33 27.51
CA GLN A 277 -23.55 19.38 28.08
C GLN A 277 -24.87 18.72 28.48
N GLU A 278 -25.07 18.51 29.78
CA GLU A 278 -26.40 18.20 30.32
C GLU A 278 -27.29 19.41 30.01
N GLU A 279 -28.25 19.23 29.10
CA GLU A 279 -29.37 20.17 28.99
C GLU A 279 -30.08 20.18 30.35
N THR A 280 -29.84 21.23 31.13
CA THR A 280 -30.66 21.54 32.30
C THR A 280 -32.05 21.90 31.79
N VAL A 281 -32.95 20.93 31.83
CA VAL A 281 -34.38 21.17 31.75
C VAL A 281 -34.76 21.98 32.99
N GLU A 282 -34.96 23.29 32.83
CA GLU A 282 -35.58 24.12 33.86
C GLU A 282 -37.00 23.60 34.09
N GLU A 283 -37.25 22.97 35.25
CA GLU A 283 -38.60 22.70 35.73
C GLU A 283 -39.31 24.04 35.99
N ASP A 284 -40.32 24.32 35.18
CA ASP A 284 -41.28 25.42 35.36
C ASP A 284 -42.10 25.15 36.63
N GLU A 285 -41.59 25.56 37.80
CA GLU A 285 -42.37 25.62 39.03
C GLU A 285 -43.45 26.70 38.90
N GLY A 286 -44.63 26.24 38.46
CA GLY A 286 -45.86 27.00 38.40
C GLY A 286 -46.13 27.80 39.69
N ARG A 287 -46.19 29.12 39.53
CA ARG A 287 -46.76 30.04 40.51
C ARG A 287 -48.25 29.79 40.66
N ASP A 288 -48.62 28.97 41.64
CA ASP A 288 -49.99 28.88 42.13
C ASP A 288 -50.02 29.10 43.65
N ARG A 289 -49.99 30.38 44.07
CA ARG A 289 -50.32 30.80 45.45
C ARG A 289 -50.90 32.22 45.47
N ASN A 290 -52.22 32.33 45.48
CA ASN A 290 -53.00 32.89 46.59
C ASN A 290 -54.42 33.26 46.12
N ARG A 291 -55.36 32.37 46.41
CA ARG A 291 -56.72 32.76 46.81
C ARG A 291 -56.80 32.65 48.33
N ASN A 292 -57.01 33.79 48.98
CA ASN A 292 -57.84 33.96 50.17
C ASN A 292 -58.20 35.44 50.27
#